data_AF-A0A7Y5TMD3-F1
#
_entry.id   AF-A0A7Y5TMD3-F1
#
_cell.length_a   1.000
_cell.length_b   1.000
_cell.length_c   1.000
_cell.angle_alpha   90.00
_cell.angle_beta   90.00
_cell.angle_gamma   90.00
#
_symmetry.space_group_name_H-M   'P 1'
#
loop_
_entity.id
_entity.type
_entity.pdbx_description
1 polymer ?
#
loop_
_entity_poly.entity_id
_entity_poly.type
_entity_poly.pdbx_seq_one_letter_code
_entity_poly.pdbx_strand_id
1 'polypeptide(L)' 'MPEAKKLRRQYVNNDYPHVILRFEDGHEIQFPKGVGKAFDAWKGETVKVLAVWDPTSGERELVESKKGEEFDEVKK' A
#
# COMPACT_ATOMS: atom_id res chain seq x y z
N MET A 1 -20.99 13.33 -10.54
CA MET A 1 -20.56 12.94 -9.18
C MET A 1 -19.60 11.79 -9.37
N PRO A 2 -18.29 11.90 -9.09
CA PRO A 2 -17.42 10.74 -9.25
C PRO A 2 -17.83 9.74 -8.16
N GLU A 3 -18.42 8.63 -8.59
CA GLU A 3 -18.78 7.53 -7.71
C GLU A 3 -17.52 7.08 -6.98
N ALA A 4 -17.55 7.14 -5.65
CA ALA A 4 -16.50 6.57 -4.82
C ALA A 4 -16.48 5.06 -5.08
N LYS A 5 -15.67 4.64 -6.05
CA LYS A 5 -15.53 3.24 -6.43
C LYS A 5 -14.45 2.66 -5.55
N LYS A 6 -14.84 1.75 -4.65
CA LYS A 6 -13.89 0.90 -3.92
C LYS A 6 -13.16 0.04 -4.95
N LEU A 7 -11.86 0.24 -5.07
CA LEU A 7 -10.96 -0.55 -5.88
C LEU A 7 -10.28 -1.55 -4.96
N ARG A 8 -10.55 -2.83 -5.18
CA ARG A 8 -9.86 -3.90 -4.45
C ARG A 8 -8.57 -4.23 -5.18
N ARG A 9 -7.45 -3.96 -4.52
CA ARG A 9 -6.11 -4.01 -5.09
C ARG A 9 -5.23 -4.95 -4.30
N GLN A 10 -4.15 -5.41 -4.91
CA GLN A 10 -3.17 -6.27 -4.28
C GLN A 10 -1.82 -5.60 -4.25
N TYR A 11 -1.13 -5.72 -3.12
CA TYR A 11 0.27 -5.39 -3.01
C TYR A 11 1.03 -6.58 -2.45
N VAL A 12 2.14 -6.90 -3.10
CA VAL A 12 3.04 -7.98 -2.69
C VAL A 12 4.41 -7.38 -2.43
N ASN A 13 4.83 -7.43 -1.16
CA ASN A 13 6.15 -6.97 -0.79
C ASN A 13 7.17 -8.09 -0.98
N ASN A 14 7.94 -8.07 -2.08
CA ASN A 14 9.05 -9.00 -2.29
C ASN A 14 10.43 -8.38 -2.03
N ASP A 15 10.54 -7.05 -2.14
CA ASP A 15 11.81 -6.34 -2.15
C ASP A 15 12.29 -6.02 -0.73
N TYR A 16 11.40 -5.50 0.11
CA TYR A 16 11.75 -4.92 1.41
C TYR A 16 11.41 -5.85 2.58
N PRO A 17 12.13 -5.76 3.73
CA PRO A 17 11.83 -6.55 4.93
C PRO A 17 10.44 -6.23 5.51
N HIS A 18 10.05 -4.96 5.53
CA HIS A 18 8.71 -4.50 5.87
C HIS A 18 8.29 -3.36 4.97
N VAL A 19 7.00 -3.32 4.60
CA VAL A 19 6.39 -2.18 3.90
C VAL A 19 5.14 -1.74 4.64
N ILE A 20 4.89 -0.44 4.66
CA ILE A 20 3.69 0.19 5.18
C ILE A 20 3.04 0.96 4.02
N LEU A 21 1.84 0.55 3.64
CA LEU A 21 0.99 1.34 2.74
C LEU A 21 0.22 2.35 3.59
N ARG A 22 0.50 3.63 3.39
CA ARG A 22 -0.20 4.74 4.03
C ARG A 22 -1.15 5.40 3.05
N PHE A 23 -2.43 5.35 3.37
CA PHE A 23 -3.52 5.89 2.58
C PHE A 23 -3.74 7.37 2.92
N GLU A 24 -4.32 8.11 1.99
CA GLU A 24 -4.65 9.53 2.17
C GLU A 24 -5.68 9.75 3.30
N ASP A 25 -6.58 8.78 3.50
CA ASP A 25 -7.54 8.70 4.60
C ASP A 25 -6.89 8.56 5.99
N GLY A 26 -5.58 8.29 6.05
CA GLY A 26 -4.85 8.06 7.31
C GLY A 26 -4.82 6.59 7.75
N HIS A 27 -5.44 5.69 6.97
CA HIS A 27 -5.24 4.25 7.15
C HIS A 27 -3.80 3.86 6.84
N GLU A 28 -3.27 2.88 7.59
CA GLU A 28 -1.94 2.31 7.37
C GLU A 28 -2.04 0.78 7.41
N ILE A 29 -1.49 0.11 6.40
CA ILE A 29 -1.48 -1.36 6.32
C ILE A 29 -0.04 -1.82 6.21
N GLN A 30 0.35 -2.75 7.08
CA GLN A 30 1.70 -3.30 7.12
C GLN A 30 1.78 -4.63 6.36
N PHE A 31 2.80 -4.76 5.53
CA PHE A 31 3.12 -5.90 4.68
C PHE A 31 4.53 -6.40 5.02
N PRO A 32 4.66 -7.50 5.77
CA PRO A 32 5.96 -8.13 5.97
C PRO A 32 6.50 -8.71 4.64
N LYS A 33 7.80 -8.96 4.59
CA LYS A 33 8.45 -9.54 3.41
C LYS A 33 7.84 -10.87 2.99
N GLY A 34 7.66 -11.04 1.68
CA GLY A 34 7.08 -12.23 1.07
C GLY A 34 5.57 -12.33 1.25
N VAL A 35 4.91 -11.36 1.89
CA VAL A 35 3.47 -11.37 2.10
C VAL A 35 2.79 -10.43 1.11
N GLY A 36 1.92 -11.04 0.30
CA GLY A 36 0.92 -10.33 -0.49
C GLY A 36 -0.40 -10.25 0.24
N LYS A 37 -0.99 -9.06 0.35
CA LYS A 37 -2.39 -8.93 0.79
C LYS A 37 -3.16 -8.07 -0.19
N ALA A 38 -4.44 -8.41 -0.31
CA ALA A 38 -5.41 -7.54 -0.90
C ALA A 38 -5.77 -6.43 0.09
N PHE A 39 -5.95 -5.21 -0.41
CA PHE A 39 -6.44 -4.06 0.31
C PHE A 39 -7.50 -3.35 -0.54
N ASP A 40 -8.38 -2.62 0.13
CA ASP A 40 -9.38 -1.80 -0.52
C ASP A 40 -8.88 -0.35 -0.51
N ALA A 41 -8.82 0.27 -1.68
CA ALA A 41 -8.48 1.67 -1.86
C ALA A 41 -9.60 2.38 -2.61
N TRP A 42 -9.72 3.69 -2.46
CA TRP A 42 -10.67 4.45 -3.26
C TRP A 42 -10.08 4.89 -4.60
N LYS A 43 -10.92 4.99 -5.64
CA LYS A 43 -10.51 5.55 -6.92
C LYS A 43 -10.05 7.01 -6.74
N GLY A 44 -8.83 7.32 -7.17
CA GLY A 44 -8.20 8.63 -6.98
C GLY A 44 -7.47 8.82 -5.65
N GLU A 45 -7.53 7.86 -4.72
CA GLU A 45 -6.83 7.92 -3.43
C GLU A 45 -5.32 7.73 -3.60
N THR A 46 -4.53 8.56 -2.92
CA THR A 46 -3.07 8.43 -2.92
C THR A 46 -2.63 7.43 -1.85
N VAL A 47 -1.84 6.43 -2.25
CA VAL A 47 -1.24 5.45 -1.33
C VAL A 47 0.28 5.59 -1.39
N LYS A 48 0.87 5.87 -0.23
CA LYS A 48 2.32 5.97 -0.04
C LYS A 48 2.86 4.63 0.44
N VAL A 49 3.82 4.10 -0.29
CA VAL A 49 4.57 2.88 0.02
C VAL A 49 5.82 3.28 0.81
N LEU A 50 5.83 2.95 2.09
CA LEU A 50 6.94 3.23 3.00
C LEU A 50 7.65 1.91 3.33
N ALA A 51 8.88 1.71 2.90
CA ALA A 51 9.69 0.60 3.35
C ALA A 51 10.23 0.87 4.76
N VAL A 52 10.24 -0.16 5.59
CA VAL A 52 10.85 -0.16 6.91
C VAL A 52 11.92 -1.23 6.90
N TRP A 53 13.18 -0.79 6.92
CA TRP A 53 14.33 -1.68 6.96
C TRP A 53 14.55 -2.26 8.35
N ASP A 54 14.42 -1.40 9.36
CA ASP A 54 14.59 -1.75 10.76
C ASP A 54 13.34 -1.32 11.57
N PRO A 55 12.58 -2.26 12.16
CA PRO A 55 11.39 -1.95 12.94
C PRO A 55 11.70 -1.30 14.30
N THR A 56 12.97 -1.28 14.74
CA THR A 56 13.39 -0.70 16.03
C THR A 56 13.90 0.73 15.90
N SER A 57 14.52 1.10 14.78
CA SER A 57 14.97 2.47 14.51
C SER A 57 13.83 3.42 14.14
N GLY A 58 12.65 2.91 13.77
CA GLY A 58 11.52 3.73 13.33
C GLY A 58 11.75 4.44 12.00
N GLU A 59 12.82 4.10 11.28
CA GLU A 59 13.17 4.66 9.99
C GLU A 59 12.24 4.11 8.91
N ARG A 60 11.54 5.03 8.25
CA ARG A 60 10.59 4.73 7.17
C ARG A 60 11.09 5.43 5.92
N GLU A 61 11.42 4.66 4.91
CA GLU A 61 11.84 5.16 3.62
C GLU A 61 10.64 5.21 2.68
N LEU A 62 10.33 6.40 2.15
CA LEU A 62 9.30 6.49 1.10
C LEU A 62 9.88 5.92 -0.18
N VAL A 63 9.41 4.72 -0.52
CA VAL A 63 9.82 4.02 -1.74
C VAL A 63 9.05 4.58 -2.92
N GLU A 64 7.74 4.68 -2.77
CA GLU A 64 6.87 5.03 -3.87
C GLU A 64 5.59 5.68 -3.37
N SER A 65 4.98 6.51 -4.19
CA SER A 65 3.63 7.03 -3.95
C SER A 65 2.84 6.89 -5.22
N LYS A 66 1.80 6.05 -5.19
CA LYS A 66 0.96 5.75 -6.34
C LYS A 66 -0.50 5.88 -5.97
N LYS A 67 -1.36 6.09 -6.97
CA LYS A 67 -2.79 6.07 -6.72
C LYS A 67 -3.25 4.64 -6.48
N GLY A 68 -4.28 4.45 -5.64
CA GLY A 68 -4.91 3.16 -5.41
C GLY A 68 -5.29 2.45 -6.72
N GLU A 69 -5.65 3.21 -7.76
CA GLU A 69 -5.97 2.65 -9.08
C GLU A 69 -4.78 2.08 -9.87
N GLU A 70 -3.54 2.48 -9.55
CA GLU A 70 -2.31 2.01 -10.19
C GLU A 70 -1.79 0.69 -9.60
N PHE A 71 -2.32 0.25 -8.46
CA PHE A 71 -1.93 -1.03 -7.87
C PHE A 71 -2.53 -2.20 -8.67
N ASP A 72 -1.94 -3.37 -8.51
CA ASP A 72 -2.40 -4.56 -9.21
C ASP A 72 -3.84 -4.90 -8.78
N GLU A 73 -4.66 -5.32 -9.74
CA GLU A 73 -6.02 -5.75 -9.49
C GLU A 73 -5.99 -7.14 -8.85
N VAL A 74 -6.80 -7.39 -7.83
CA VAL A 74 -6.91 -8.76 -7.30
C VAL A 74 -7.56 -9.63 -8.38
N LYS A 75 -6.74 -10.36 -9.15
CA LYS A 75 -7.24 -11.36 -10.09
C LYS A 75 -7.73 -12.56 -9.29
N LYS A 76 -9.02 -12.85 -9.47
CA LYS A 76 -9.77 -13.93 -8.83
C LYS A 76 -9.20 -15.30 -9.17
#